data_AF-A0A3M1CE93-F1
#
_entry.id   AF-A0A3M1CE93-F1
#
_cell.length_a   1.000
_cell.length_b   1.000
_cell.length_c   1.000
_cell.angle_alpha   90.00
_cell.angle_beta   90.00
_cell.angle_gamma   90.00
#
_symmetry.space_group_name_H-M   'P 1'
#
loop_
_entity.id
_entity.type
_entity.pdbx_description
1 polymer ?
#
loop_
_entity_poly.entity_id
_entity_poly.type
_entity_poly.pdbx_seq_one_letter_code
_entity_poly.pdbx_strand_id
1 'polypeptide(L)' 'MGTIYLKIKIKKSDTETEEIRNEGIFFENIADALCLERDAIIEIDETNYKQIIKEINKKFSKYDTKNKN' A
#
# COMPACT_ATOMS: atom_id res chain seq x y z
N MET A 1 -6.29 4.06 14.51
CA MET A 1 -5.16 3.22 14.06
C MET A 1 -4.25 4.10 13.21
N GLY A 2 -2.93 4.03 13.39
CA GLY A 2 -2.00 4.86 12.62
C GLY A 2 -1.82 4.32 11.20
N THR A 3 -1.74 5.21 10.21
CA THR A 3 -1.35 4.85 8.84
C THR A 3 0.17 4.84 8.73
N ILE A 4 0.74 3.79 8.17
CA ILE A 4 2.17 3.69 7.88
C ILE A 4 2.38 3.97 6.39
N TYR A 5 3.33 4.86 6.08
CA TYR A 5 3.74 5.15 4.71
C TYR A 5 5.13 4.56 4.47
N LEU A 6 5.22 3.61 3.54
CA LEU A 6 6.48 2.97 3.16
C LEU A 6 6.90 3.45 1.78
N LYS A 7 8.07 4.08 1.70
CA LYS A 7 8.71 4.42 0.42
C LYS A 7 9.74 3.36 0.07
N ILE A 8 9.46 2.60 -0.98
CA ILE A 8 10.37 1.57 -1.49
C ILE A 8 11.07 2.13 -2.72
N LYS A 9 12.40 2.13 -2.72
CA LYS A 9 13.21 2.54 -3.87
C LYS A 9 13.65 1.30 -4.64
N ILE A 10 13.06 1.08 -5.80
CA ILE A 10 13.41 0.01 -6.73
C ILE A 10 13.99 0.66 -7.99
N LYS A 11 15.05 0.09 -8.55
CA LYS A 11 15.56 0.55 -9.85
C LYS A 11 14.55 0.14 -10.92
N LYS A 12 14.16 1.07 -11.80
CA LYS A 12 13.22 0.77 -12.91
C LYS A 12 13.71 -0.32 -13.88
N SER A 13 15.00 -0.60 -13.90
CA SER A 13 15.61 -1.63 -14.73
C SER A 13 15.66 -3.01 -14.06
N ASP A 14 15.15 -3.13 -12.84
CA ASP A 14 15.17 -4.37 -12.07
C ASP A 14 14.01 -5.28 -12.50
N THR A 15 14.30 -6.18 -13.44
CA THR A 15 13.28 -7.04 -14.06
C THR A 15 12.71 -8.07 -13.10
N GLU A 16 13.55 -8.63 -12.22
CA GLU A 16 13.13 -9.60 -11.20
C GLU A 16 12.12 -8.97 -10.23
N THR A 17 12.37 -7.74 -9.79
CA THR A 17 11.44 -7.06 -8.87
C THR A 17 10.10 -6.72 -9.55
N GLU A 18 10.11 -6.35 -10.83
CA GLU A 18 8.87 -6.11 -11.59
C GLU A 18 8.09 -7.41 -11.84
N GLU A 19 8.77 -8.54 -12.07
CA GLU A 19 8.13 -9.85 -12.17
C GLU A 19 7.43 -10.23 -10.84
N ILE A 20 8.14 -10.14 -9.71
CA ILE A 20 7.58 -10.42 -8.37
C ILE A 20 6.41 -9.48 -8.05
N ARG A 21 6.44 -8.22 -8.53
CA ARG A 21 5.33 -7.27 -8.40
C ARG A 21 4.12 -7.72 -9.23
N ASN A 22 4.33 -8.09 -10.50
CA ASN A 22 3.26 -8.51 -11.41
C ASN A 22 2.59 -9.80 -10.95
N GLU A 23 3.32 -10.70 -10.29
CA GLU A 23 2.78 -11.90 -9.67
C GLU A 23 2.00 -11.63 -8.37
N GLY A 24 2.01 -10.39 -7.85
CA GLY A 24 1.33 -10.01 -6.61
C GLY A 24 2.08 -10.39 -5.32
N ILE A 25 3.11 -11.23 -5.44
CA ILE A 25 3.94 -11.76 -4.35
C ILE A 25 4.63 -10.64 -3.57
N PHE A 26 5.05 -9.57 -4.26
CA PHE A 26 5.77 -8.47 -3.64
C PHE A 26 5.01 -7.85 -2.46
N PHE A 27 3.70 -7.62 -2.64
CA PHE A 27 2.86 -7.00 -1.63
C PHE A 27 2.31 -7.99 -0.61
N GLU A 28 2.18 -9.26 -0.96
CA GLU A 28 1.87 -10.32 0.00
C GLU A 28 2.99 -10.46 1.03
N ASN A 29 4.25 -10.51 0.58
CA ASN A 29 5.40 -10.59 1.48
C ASN A 29 5.49 -9.36 2.42
N ILE A 30 5.13 -8.16 1.94
CA ILE A 30 5.09 -6.96 2.78
C ILE A 30 3.94 -7.03 3.80
N ALA A 31 2.77 -7.53 3.39
CA ALA A 31 1.62 -7.71 4.29
C ALA A 31 1.97 -8.67 5.43
N ASP A 32 2.53 -9.83 5.08
CA ASP A 32 2.95 -10.84 6.03
C ASP A 32 4.01 -10.31 7.01
N ALA A 33 5.03 -9.61 6.50
CA ALA A 33 6.09 -9.03 7.33
C ALA A 33 5.56 -7.97 8.32
N LEU A 34 4.45 -7.32 8.01
CA LEU A 34 3.80 -6.31 8.86
C LEU A 34 2.64 -6.86 9.68
N CYS A 35 2.35 -8.17 9.59
CA CYS A 35 1.16 -8.81 10.16
C CYS A 35 -0.15 -8.10 9.75
N LEU A 36 -0.26 -7.74 8.46
CA LEU A 36 -1.42 -7.09 7.87
C LEU A 36 -2.11 -8.03 6.86
N GLU A 37 -3.40 -7.82 6.64
CA GLU A 37 -4.11 -8.44 5.53
C GLU A 37 -3.69 -7.79 4.20
N ARG A 38 -3.61 -8.57 3.12
CA ARG A 38 -3.16 -8.07 1.81
C ARG A 38 -4.04 -6.93 1.28
N ASP A 39 -5.33 -6.94 1.56
CA ASP A 39 -6.30 -5.92 1.15
C ASP A 39 -6.17 -4.59 1.91
N ALA A 40 -5.44 -4.60 3.03
CA ALA A 40 -5.05 -3.41 3.79
C ALA A 40 -3.85 -2.68 3.14
N ILE A 41 -3.13 -3.31 2.21
CA ILE A 41 -2.03 -2.70 1.48
C ILE A 41 -2.51 -2.09 0.17
N ILE A 42 -2.21 -0.81 -0.03
CA ILE A 42 -2.44 -0.09 -1.27
C ILE A 42 -1.11 0.38 -1.86
N GLU A 43 -0.84 -0.04 -3.08
CA GLU A 43 0.26 0.46 -3.89
C GLU A 43 -0.06 1.85 -4.42
N ILE A 44 0.94 2.75 -4.40
CA ILE A 44 0.83 4.10 -4.93
C ILE A 44 2.03 4.38 -5.82
N ASP A 45 1.78 4.66 -7.10
CA ASP A 45 2.79 5.22 -7.99
C ASP A 45 3.05 6.69 -7.63
N GLU A 46 4.33 7.05 -7.40
CA GLU A 46 4.75 8.42 -7.08
C GLU A 46 4.35 9.44 -8.15
N THR A 47 4.10 9.02 -9.39
CA THR A 47 3.70 9.90 -10.49
C THR A 47 2.31 10.51 -10.28
N ASN A 48 1.39 9.79 -9.61
CA ASN A 48 -0.01 10.20 -9.39
C ASN A 48 -0.46 10.15 -7.91
N TYR A 49 0.50 10.11 -6.98
CA TYR A 49 0.23 9.82 -5.57
C TYR A 49 -0.80 10.74 -4.90
N LYS A 50 -0.87 12.03 -5.28
CA LYS A 50 -1.80 13.00 -4.68
C LYS A 50 -3.27 12.65 -4.89
N GLN A 51 -3.62 12.14 -6.06
CA GLN A 51 -5.00 11.75 -6.37
C GLN A 51 -5.33 10.44 -5.65
N ILE A 52 -4.42 9.48 -5.68
CA ILE A 52 -4.57 8.18 -5.04
C ILE A 52 -4.73 8.35 -3.52
N ILE A 53 -3.93 9.20 -2.86
CA ILE A 53 -4.07 9.48 -1.41
C ILE A 53 -5.48 10.01 -1.07
N LYS A 54 -6.08 10.85 -1.92
CA LYS A 54 -7.46 11.33 -1.68
C LYS A 54 -8.46 10.17 -1.72
N GLU A 55 -8.30 9.23 -2.64
CA GLU A 55 -9.17 8.05 -2.74
C GLU A 55 -8.96 7.07 -1.58
N ILE A 56 -7.71 6.85 -1.16
CA ILE A 56 -7.36 6.05 0.02
C ILE A 56 -8.01 6.64 1.27
N ASN A 57 -7.84 7.94 1.51
CA ASN A 57 -8.46 8.62 2.65
C ASN A 57 -9.99 8.49 2.60
N LYS A 58 -10.60 8.61 1.42
CA LYS A 58 -12.04 8.40 1.26
C LYS A 58 -12.45 6.95 1.56
N LYS A 59 -11.71 5.96 1.05
CA LYS A 59 -11.96 4.52 1.25
C LYS A 59 -11.89 4.15 2.74
N PHE A 60 -10.88 4.65 3.44
CA PHE A 60 -10.63 4.29 4.84
C PHE A 60 -11.21 5.24 5.88
N SER A 61 -11.74 6.41 5.49
CA SER A 61 -12.43 7.35 6.40
C SER A 61 -13.52 6.71 7.26
N LYS A 62 -14.14 5.63 6.77
CA LYS A 62 -15.20 4.87 7.46
C LYS A 62 -14.69 4.13 8.70
N TYR A 63 -13.40 3.78 8.73
CA TYR A 63 -12.76 3.05 9.82
C TYR A 63 -12.30 3.99 10.95
N ASP A 64 -12.12 5.29 10.68
CA ASP A 64 -11.82 6.30 11.70
C ASP A 64 -13.03 6.64 12.59
N THR A 65 -14.24 6.54 12.05
CA THR A 65 -15.48 6.87 12.78
C THR A 65 -15.90 5.86 13.86
N LYS A 66 -15.29 4.67 13.94
CA LYS A 66 -15.67 3.65 14.93
C LYS A 66 -15.05 3.81 16.32
N ASN A 67 -14.12 4.76 16.51
CA ASN A 67 -13.46 5.03 17.80
C ASN A 67 -13.92 6.34 18.46
N LYS A 68 -15.20 6.71 18.28
CA LYS A 68 -15.85 7.76 19.08
C LYS A 68 -17.03 7.15 19.82
N ASN A 69 -16.75 6.33 20.83
CA ASN A 69 -17.67 6.02 21.93
C ASN A 69 -16.85 5.89 23.21
#